data_AF-A0A927A9Y4-F1
#
_entry.id   AF-A0A927A9Y4-F1
#
_cell.length_a   1.000
_cell.length_b   1.000
_cell.length_c   1.000
_cell.angle_alpha   90.00
_cell.angle_beta   90.00
_cell.angle_gamma   90.00
#
_symmetry.space_group_name_H-M   'P 1'
#
loop_
_entity.id
_entity.type
_entity.pdbx_description
1 polymer ?
#
loop_
_entity_poly.entity_id
_entity_poly.type
_entity_poly.pdbx_seq_one_letter_code
_entity_poly.pdbx_strand_id
1 'polypeptide(L)'
;MAQMLAPDSPETVWEPIVEGLRERFLTQLHQQGLGRHQDREICQLIIADLQALSTFLGDRPYFMTNQPTTLDATVYAHIGNLIQPPFESAIVDVARNLTNLCQHCDRIAQLFFMSDSIVSIFNGVVDDDRAKVS
;
A
#
# COMPACT_ATOMS: atom_id res chain seq x y z
N MET A 1 -9.55 -8.30 -5.20
CA MET A 1 -10.05 -7.10 -4.49
C MET A 1 -11.58 -7.00 -4.47
N ALA A 2 -12.31 -7.19 -5.58
CA ALA A 2 -13.78 -7.07 -5.59
C ALA A 2 -14.49 -8.08 -4.65
N GLN A 3 -14.02 -9.33 -4.63
CA GLN A 3 -14.52 -10.42 -3.78
C GLN A 3 -14.26 -10.21 -2.26
N MET A 4 -13.40 -9.24 -1.92
CA MET A 4 -13.04 -8.90 -0.53
C MET A 4 -14.03 -7.89 0.09
N LEU A 5 -14.75 -7.11 -0.73
CA LEU A 5 -15.67 -6.06 -0.27
C LEU A 5 -17.08 -6.58 0.05
N ALA A 6 -17.55 -7.63 -0.64
CA ALA A 6 -18.35 -8.66 0.02
C ALA A 6 -18.25 -10.02 -0.67
N PRO A 7 -17.90 -11.07 0.08
CA PRO A 7 -17.66 -12.40 -0.46
C PRO A 7 -18.93 -13.12 -0.92
N ASP A 8 -20.11 -12.74 -0.40
CA ASP A 8 -21.36 -13.49 -0.59
C ASP A 8 -22.35 -12.89 -1.59
N SER A 9 -22.05 -11.73 -2.18
CA SER A 9 -22.96 -11.09 -3.14
C SER A 9 -22.55 -11.32 -4.60
N PRO A 10 -23.52 -11.41 -5.53
CA PRO A 10 -23.24 -11.66 -6.94
C PRO A 10 -22.31 -10.61 -7.56
N GLU A 11 -21.45 -11.00 -8.50
CA GLU A 11 -20.50 -10.11 -9.19
C GLU A 11 -21.16 -8.86 -9.80
N THR A 12 -22.42 -9.00 -10.25
CA THR A 12 -23.26 -7.93 -10.80
C THR A 12 -23.45 -6.75 -9.85
N VAL A 13 -23.24 -6.94 -8.53
CA VAL A 13 -23.33 -5.88 -7.52
C VAL A 13 -22.00 -5.12 -7.37
N TRP A 14 -20.85 -5.81 -7.43
CA TRP A 14 -19.55 -5.19 -7.17
C TRP A 14 -18.92 -4.56 -8.39
N GLU A 15 -19.09 -5.14 -9.57
CA GLU A 15 -18.53 -4.60 -10.82
C GLU A 15 -18.82 -3.11 -11.02
N PRO A 16 -20.07 -2.63 -10.95
CA PRO A 16 -20.35 -1.20 -11.15
C PRO A 16 -19.74 -0.32 -10.06
N ILE A 17 -19.57 -0.84 -8.83
CA ILE A 17 -18.94 -0.10 -7.73
C ILE A 17 -17.43 0.03 -7.98
N VAL A 18 -16.77 -1.07 -8.33
CA VAL A 18 -15.32 -1.08 -8.60
C VAL A 18 -14.98 -0.22 -9.81
N GLU A 19 -15.78 -0.31 -10.88
CA GLU A 19 -15.56 0.53 -12.07
C GLU A 19 -15.80 2.00 -11.74
N GLY A 20 -16.88 2.33 -11.02
CA GLY A 20 -17.14 3.70 -10.58
C GLY A 20 -16.05 4.27 -9.66
N LEU A 21 -15.42 3.45 -8.82
CA LEU A 21 -14.26 3.84 -8.02
C LEU A 21 -13.02 4.07 -8.90
N ARG A 22 -12.77 3.16 -9.84
CA ARG A 22 -11.65 3.27 -10.79
C ARG A 22 -11.73 4.55 -11.62
N GLU A 23 -12.89 4.85 -12.20
CA GLU A 23 -13.12 6.09 -12.96
C GLU A 23 -12.85 7.34 -12.12
N ARG A 24 -13.30 7.34 -10.86
CA ARG A 24 -13.05 8.45 -9.92
C ARG A 24 -11.56 8.61 -9.62
N PHE A 25 -10.84 7.52 -9.38
CA PHE A 25 -9.40 7.56 -9.15
C PHE A 25 -8.64 8.12 -10.36
N LEU A 26 -8.93 7.63 -11.56
CA LEU A 26 -8.29 8.12 -12.79
C LEU A 26 -8.58 9.61 -13.03
N THR A 27 -9.82 10.03 -12.77
CA THR A 27 -10.21 11.44 -12.89
C THR A 27 -9.44 12.32 -11.89
N GLN A 28 -9.33 11.89 -10.63
CA GLN A 28 -8.58 12.63 -9.60
C GLN A 28 -7.09 12.72 -9.93
N LEU A 29 -6.47 11.62 -10.36
CA LEU A 29 -5.07 11.61 -10.79
C LEU A 29 -4.84 12.61 -11.93
N HIS A 30 -5.72 12.65 -12.92
CA HIS A 30 -5.63 13.62 -14.01
C HIS A 30 -5.82 15.08 -13.54
N GLN A 31 -6.73 15.33 -12.60
CA GLN A 31 -6.96 16.67 -12.03
C GLN A 31 -5.77 17.16 -11.21
N GLN A 32 -5.12 16.28 -10.45
CA GLN A 32 -3.92 16.56 -9.66
C GLN A 32 -2.64 16.69 -10.52
N GLY A 33 -2.73 16.38 -11.81
CA GLY A 33 -1.61 16.47 -12.75
C GLY A 33 -0.79 15.18 -12.88
N LEU A 34 -0.83 14.29 -11.89
CA LEU A 34 -0.14 12.98 -11.94
C LEU A 34 -0.58 12.14 -13.15
N GLY A 35 -1.88 12.10 -13.44
CA GLY A 35 -2.43 11.36 -14.58
C GLY A 35 -2.16 12.00 -15.96
N ARG A 36 -1.43 13.12 -16.02
CA ARG A 36 -0.98 13.73 -17.29
C ARG A 36 0.43 13.26 -17.69
N HIS A 37 1.15 12.64 -16.77
CA HIS A 37 2.48 12.09 -16.99
C HIS A 37 2.40 10.70 -17.63
N GLN A 38 3.49 10.30 -18.29
CA GLN A 38 3.63 8.93 -18.79
C GLN A 38 3.83 7.96 -17.61
N ASP A 39 3.35 6.72 -17.74
CA ASP A 39 3.47 5.70 -16.69
C ASP A 39 4.89 5.55 -16.15
N ARG A 40 5.90 5.66 -17.04
CA ARG A 40 7.31 5.62 -16.66
C ARG A 40 7.72 6.78 -15.75
N GLU A 41 7.24 7.98 -16.04
CA GLU A 41 7.54 9.18 -15.25
C GLU A 41 6.88 9.06 -13.87
N ILE A 42 5.64 8.57 -13.82
CA ILE A 42 4.93 8.29 -12.57
C ILE A 42 5.73 7.28 -11.72
N CYS A 43 6.20 6.19 -12.32
CA CYS A 43 7.04 5.21 -11.62
C CYS A 43 8.33 5.84 -11.07
N GLN A 44 8.98 6.71 -11.86
CA GLN A 44 10.21 7.40 -11.43
C GLN A 44 9.96 8.34 -10.25
N LEU A 45 8.85 9.09 -10.26
CA LEU A 45 8.45 9.95 -9.15
C LEU A 45 8.20 9.14 -7.88
N ILE A 46 7.44 8.05 -7.98
CA ILE A 46 7.16 7.17 -6.83
C ILE A 46 8.47 6.59 -6.26
N ILE A 47 9.37 6.09 -7.12
CA ILE A 47 10.65 5.54 -6.67
C ILE A 47 11.51 6.62 -5.98
N ALA A 48 11.54 7.83 -6.51
CA ALA A 48 12.26 8.94 -5.91
C ALA A 48 11.69 9.30 -4.52
N ASP A 49 10.37 9.33 -4.37
CA ASP A 49 9.70 9.59 -3.09
C ASP A 49 10.01 8.49 -2.06
N LEU A 50 9.99 7.22 -2.46
CA LEU A 50 10.37 6.09 -1.60
C LEU A 50 11.82 6.22 -1.12
N GLN A 51 12.74 6.54 -2.02
CA GLN A 51 14.15 6.74 -1.67
C GLN A 51 14.36 7.95 -0.76
N ALA A 52 13.62 9.04 -0.99
CA ALA A 52 13.66 10.23 -0.15
C ALA A 52 13.13 9.93 1.26
N LEU A 53 12.02 9.20 1.39
CA LEU A 53 11.47 8.77 2.68
C LEU A 53 12.44 7.84 3.42
N SER A 54 13.02 6.85 2.73
CA SER A 54 14.01 5.95 3.32
C SER A 54 15.24 6.71 3.81
N THR A 55 15.76 7.64 2.99
CA THR A 55 16.89 8.50 3.35
C THR A 55 16.54 9.38 4.54
N PHE A 56 15.35 9.98 4.54
CA PHE A 56 14.92 10.89 5.59
C PHE A 56 14.73 10.14 6.91
N LEU A 57 14.14 8.95 6.91
CA LEU A 57 14.04 8.11 8.10
C LEU A 57 15.44 7.73 8.63
N GLY A 58 16.32 7.29 7.74
CA GLY A 58 17.65 6.78 8.09
C GLY A 58 17.56 5.60 9.06
N ASP A 59 18.34 5.65 10.13
CA ASP A 59 18.37 4.62 11.19
C ASP A 59 17.38 4.91 12.34
N ARG A 60 16.58 5.98 12.22
CA ARG A 60 15.67 6.38 13.31
C ARG A 60 14.42 5.48 13.31
N PRO A 61 13.82 5.25 14.50
CA PRO A 61 12.60 4.45 14.56
C PRO A 61 11.39 5.15 13.94
N TYR A 62 11.37 6.50 13.97
CA TYR A 62 10.31 7.38 13.48
C TYR A 62 10.90 8.63 12.81
N PHE A 63 10.09 9.33 12.01
CA PHE A 63 10.55 10.40 11.11
C PHE A 63 10.97 11.70 11.79
N MET A 64 10.42 12.03 12.96
CA MET A 64 10.64 13.34 13.59
C MET A 64 11.24 13.24 14.99
N THR A 65 10.75 12.32 15.81
CA THR A 65 11.14 12.19 17.22
C THR A 65 11.37 10.73 17.58
N ASN A 66 11.59 10.43 18.86
CA ASN A 66 11.63 9.05 19.35
C ASN A 66 10.24 8.44 19.63
N GLN A 67 9.16 9.17 19.28
CA GLN A 67 7.77 8.72 19.37
C GLN A 67 7.08 8.87 18.01
N PRO A 68 6.10 8.00 17.68
CA PRO A 68 5.37 8.10 16.42
C PRO A 68 4.56 9.41 16.37
N THR A 69 4.52 10.01 15.19
CA THR A 69 3.80 11.24 14.88
C THR A 69 2.78 10.99 13.78
N THR A 70 1.99 12.02 13.45
CA THR A 70 1.04 11.96 12.32
C THR A 70 1.74 11.71 10.98
N LEU A 71 3.01 12.09 10.84
CA LEU A 71 3.81 11.78 9.66
C LEU A 71 4.00 10.26 9.53
N ASP A 72 4.37 9.58 10.62
CA ASP A 72 4.57 8.13 10.64
C ASP A 72 3.26 7.38 10.30
N ALA A 73 2.13 7.83 10.84
CA ALA A 73 0.81 7.29 10.49
C ALA A 73 0.48 7.48 8.99
N THR A 74 0.81 8.65 8.43
CA THR A 74 0.59 8.95 7.01
C THR A 74 1.48 8.10 6.11
N VAL A 75 2.75 7.97 6.45
CA VAL A 75 3.69 7.11 5.70
C VAL A 75 3.23 5.66 5.75
N TYR A 76 2.85 5.15 6.93
CA TYR A 76 2.28 3.80 7.06
C TYR A 76 1.05 3.59 6.17
N ALA A 77 0.11 4.54 6.13
CA ALA A 77 -1.09 4.42 5.30
C ALA A 77 -0.78 4.30 3.79
N HIS A 78 0.30 4.91 3.31
CA HIS A 78 0.70 4.81 1.90
C HIS A 78 1.57 3.57 1.66
N ILE A 79 2.64 3.41 2.45
CA ILE A 79 3.66 2.39 2.23
C ILE A 79 3.17 1.01 2.66
N GLY A 80 2.45 0.90 3.77
CA GLY A 80 1.85 -0.36 4.22
C GLY A 80 0.91 -0.94 3.17
N ASN A 81 0.02 -0.12 2.62
CA ASN A 81 -0.88 -0.50 1.54
C ASN A 81 -0.16 -0.81 0.21
N LEU A 82 1.06 -0.32 0.02
CA LEU A 82 1.87 -0.63 -1.15
C LEU A 82 2.56 -2.00 -1.03
N ILE A 83 3.13 -2.32 0.14
CA ILE A 83 4.00 -3.50 0.31
C ILE A 83 3.25 -4.76 0.74
N GLN A 84 2.14 -4.62 1.49
CA GLN A 84 1.41 -5.74 2.09
C GLN A 84 0.61 -6.58 1.08
N PRO A 85 -0.08 -6.01 0.08
CA PRO A 85 -0.86 -6.83 -0.84
C PRO A 85 0.03 -7.74 -1.72
N PRO A 86 -0.50 -8.90 -2.17
CA PRO A 86 0.24 -9.89 -2.97
C PRO A 86 0.33 -9.49 -4.45
N PHE A 87 0.62 -8.22 -4.75
CA PHE A 87 0.80 -7.75 -6.12
C PHE A 87 2.28 -7.59 -6.43
N GLU A 88 2.67 -8.00 -7.62
CA GLU A 88 4.03 -7.89 -8.12
C GLU A 88 4.15 -6.70 -9.07
N SER A 89 5.09 -5.79 -8.79
CA SER A 89 5.44 -4.68 -9.69
C SER A 89 6.81 -4.14 -9.33
N ALA A 90 7.50 -3.52 -10.30
CA ALA A 90 8.82 -2.93 -10.07
C ALA A 90 8.84 -1.89 -8.93
N ILE A 91 7.74 -1.16 -8.72
CA ILE A 91 7.61 -0.19 -7.62
C ILE A 91 7.56 -0.91 -6.27
N VAL A 92 6.76 -1.98 -6.19
CA VAL A 92 6.62 -2.79 -4.98
C VAL A 92 7.95 -3.48 -4.64
N ASP A 93 8.68 -3.97 -5.64
CA ASP A 93 10.03 -4.54 -5.45
C ASP A 93 11.00 -3.53 -4.85
N VAL A 94 11.01 -2.30 -5.36
CA VAL A 94 11.85 -1.22 -4.80
C VAL A 94 11.43 -0.93 -3.37
N ALA A 95 10.14 -0.77 -3.09
CA ALA A 95 9.63 -0.48 -1.75
C ALA A 95 10.02 -1.58 -0.74
N ARG A 96 9.86 -2.86 -1.11
CA ARG A 96 10.22 -4.02 -0.29
C ARG A 96 11.73 -4.13 -0.03
N ASN A 97 12.57 -3.64 -0.94
CA ASN A 97 14.02 -3.59 -0.76
C ASN A 97 14.50 -2.45 0.17
N LEU A 98 13.66 -1.45 0.45
CA LEU A 98 13.96 -0.40 1.43
C LEU A 98 13.63 -0.90 2.84
N THR A 99 14.53 -1.71 3.40
CA THR A 99 14.29 -2.47 4.64
C THR A 99 13.96 -1.58 5.84
N ASN A 100 14.53 -0.38 5.92
CA ASN A 100 14.23 0.55 7.02
C ASN A 100 12.78 1.06 6.98
N LEU A 101 12.21 1.30 5.78
CA LEU A 101 10.81 1.66 5.63
C LEU A 101 9.88 0.48 5.95
N CYS A 102 10.25 -0.74 5.53
CA CYS A 102 9.49 -1.95 5.88
C CYS A 102 9.43 -2.14 7.40
N GLN A 103 10.59 -2.07 8.07
CA GLN A 103 10.68 -2.17 9.54
C GLN A 103 9.91 -1.04 10.26
N HIS A 104 9.91 0.16 9.68
CA HIS A 104 9.10 1.27 10.18
C HIS A 104 7.60 0.93 10.10
N CYS A 105 7.13 0.43 8.95
CA CYS A 105 5.74 0.03 8.79
C CYS A 105 5.34 -1.09 9.77
N ASP A 106 6.19 -2.10 9.93
CA ASP A 106 5.98 -3.19 10.90
C ASP A 106 5.84 -2.66 12.32
N ARG A 107 6.67 -1.67 12.70
CA ARG A 107 6.62 -1.05 14.03
C ARG A 107 5.31 -0.29 14.24
N ILE A 108 4.86 0.50 13.27
CA ILE A 108 3.56 1.21 13.35
C ILE A 108 2.39 0.22 13.38
N ALA A 109 2.45 -0.85 12.57
CA ALA A 109 1.46 -1.92 12.58
C ALA A 109 1.34 -2.57 13.97
N GLN A 110 2.48 -2.92 14.58
CA GLN A 110 2.54 -3.52 15.90
C GLN A 110 2.02 -2.58 17.00
N LEU A 111 2.31 -1.29 16.92
CA LEU A 111 1.88 -0.33 17.95
C LEU A 111 0.38 -0.08 17.96
N PHE A 112 -0.27 -0.08 16.79
CA PHE A 112 -1.65 0.40 16.67
C PHE A 112 -2.67 -0.64 16.19
N PHE A 113 -2.22 -1.74 15.58
CA PHE A 113 -3.12 -2.69 14.90
C PHE A 113 -2.94 -4.15 15.36
N MET A 114 -2.15 -4.39 16.42
CA MET A 114 -1.89 -5.73 16.96
C MET A 114 -3.11 -6.44 17.57
N SER A 115 -4.25 -5.77 17.80
CA SER A 115 -5.42 -6.39 18.44
C SER A 115 -6.64 -6.64 17.57
N ASP A 116 -6.62 -6.41 16.24
CA ASP A 116 -7.80 -6.74 15.42
C ASP A 116 -7.47 -7.12 13.97
N SER A 117 -7.86 -8.34 13.62
CA SER A 117 -8.51 -8.87 12.39
C SER A 117 -8.09 -8.45 10.97
N ILE A 118 -7.40 -7.32 10.75
CA ILE A 118 -7.02 -6.85 9.40
C ILE A 118 -5.74 -7.55 8.90
N VAL A 119 -4.76 -7.77 9.78
CA VAL A 119 -3.54 -8.50 9.43
C VAL A 119 -3.86 -9.96 9.07
N SER A 120 -4.86 -10.58 9.71
CA SER A 120 -5.33 -11.92 9.32
C SER A 120 -6.10 -11.93 7.99
N ILE A 121 -6.80 -10.85 7.62
CA ILE A 121 -7.42 -10.73 6.30
C ILE A 121 -6.34 -10.70 5.21
N PHE A 122 -5.26 -9.95 5.41
CA PHE A 122 -4.18 -9.88 4.41
C PHE A 122 -3.23 -11.10 4.44
N ASN A 123 -2.95 -11.69 5.61
CA ASN A 123 -2.11 -12.90 5.69
C ASN A 123 -2.85 -14.18 5.25
N GLY A 124 -4.16 -14.29 5.49
CA GLY A 124 -4.96 -15.42 4.98
C GLY A 124 -5.09 -15.46 3.45
N VAL A 125 -4.87 -14.31 2.79
CA VAL A 125 -4.81 -14.20 1.32
C VAL A 125 -3.53 -14.84 0.76
N VAL A 126 -2.41 -14.78 1.48
CA VAL A 126 -1.12 -15.35 1.02
C VAL A 126 -1.16 -16.88 0.97
N ASP A 127 -1.91 -17.52 1.87
CA ASP A 127 -2.04 -18.98 1.91
C ASP A 127 -3.05 -19.51 0.85
N ASP A 128 -4.13 -18.78 0.54
CA ASP A 128 -5.14 -19.21 -0.46
C ASP A 128 -4.61 -19.11 -1.90
N ASP A 129 -3.77 -18.11 -2.22
CA ASP A 129 -3.18 -17.98 -3.56
C ASP A 129 -2.07 -19.01 -3.84
N ARG A 130 -1.36 -19.50 -2.81
CA ARG A 130 -0.40 -20.62 -2.97
C ARG A 130 -1.08 -21.96 -3.23
N ALA A 131 -2.30 -22.16 -2.72
CA ALA A 131 -3.04 -23.40 -2.90
C ALA A 131 -3.69 -23.55 -4.29
N LYS A 132 -3.73 -22.48 -5.10
CA LYS A 132 -4.34 -22.49 -6.45
C LYS A 132 -3.33 -22.62 -7.60
N VAL A 133 -2.03 -22.75 -7.31
CA VAL A 133 -0.95 -22.90 -8.31
C VAL A 133 -0.30 -24.31 -8.25
N SER A 134 -0.97 -25.28 -7.62
CA SER A 134 -0.56 -26.69 -7.56
C SER A 134 -1.69 -27.60 -7.99
#